data_AF-A0A840MPC7-F1
#
_entry.id   AF-A0A840MPC7-F1
#
_cell.length_a   1.000
_cell.length_b   1.000
_cell.length_c   1.000
_cell.angle_alpha   90.00
_cell.angle_beta   90.00
_cell.angle_gamma   90.00
#
_symmetry.space_group_name_H-M   'P 1'
#
loop_
_entity.id
_entity.type
_entity.pdbx_description
1 polymer ?
#
loop_
_entity_poly.entity_id
_entity_poly.type
_entity_poly.pdbx_seq_one_letter_code
_entity_poly.pdbx_strand_id
1 'polypeptide(L)'
;MLKNQNRLTPGAFVINLLEHFHQQLSGTKNTLAKQLLTKPWNTDVECLREHLPVALYKTFCILRKHVSSRLEHIQNKTVPLFHVGVQAVEMGVHAELPDGQSGFVDGNDRVWADHIWAQVVEDLGQEDISSQSLTEADRAAFVALYSVAHTCLFVMAGVVVPCGDDQRQQVMFERNSAILEAHKLYWFAHYWAHQSTLSDHALILGFLEKIQNTNNAFHDIVRSDSHEFNLLCDYFIDKFLSLHPDYMALMHAKDRVVMQDITERLRLILYIYLHSTKQQVSSGITASELLLNSMLPIYVREENLNKAGFPTEAIKSLLDDSRRHPVGDRFLENVGDGQLQVGNLSLKYALRKYCHAGLSTMNFRGDWFEQDYIANYVRDRIPSKRYRVFPGINDKSAKYDADVIIEDSRSHALLFCQIKHRTATLLPHLRDELKEYSSNGQILHGLEQLRNLRNQIREPGVLERVRQRIGERQLDSEMLAQRAGFLLIHNIENLDFCTSEGVAMYEWNTLRNLMKGQIGQVTKEKATAVSISDIELNLRNPGQVMEVILGWFNQQAYADHPTSPRHQWPLLLSSSLVFRVWRRLWVNGINFAPAGKLDFCFPLI
;
A
#
# COMPACT_ATOMS: atom_id res chain seq x y z
N MET A 1 -32.98 -14.24 3.05
CA MET A 1 -33.66 -13.33 4.00
C MET A 1 -32.61 -12.62 4.83
N LEU A 2 -32.19 -11.43 4.40
CA LEU A 2 -31.16 -10.61 5.02
C LEU A 2 -31.82 -9.46 5.80
N LYS A 3 -32.02 -9.63 7.09
CA LYS A 3 -32.39 -8.55 8.02
C LYS A 3 -31.71 -8.82 9.36
N ASN A 4 -30.48 -8.33 9.48
CA ASN A 4 -29.86 -7.83 10.72
C ASN A 4 -28.50 -7.26 10.33
N GLN A 5 -28.51 -6.14 9.62
CA GLN A 5 -27.36 -5.24 9.65
C GLN A 5 -27.39 -4.58 11.02
N ASN A 6 -26.42 -4.89 11.88
CA ASN A 6 -26.07 -4.05 13.01
C ASN A 6 -25.71 -2.67 12.43
N ARG A 7 -26.70 -1.79 12.31
CA ARG A 7 -26.46 -0.38 12.05
C ARG A 7 -25.71 0.15 13.25
N LEU A 8 -24.41 0.38 13.09
CA LEU A 8 -23.65 1.24 13.98
C LEU A 8 -24.46 2.52 14.21
N THR A 9 -24.47 2.99 15.45
CA THR A 9 -25.08 4.28 15.78
C THR A 9 -24.48 5.35 14.86
N PRO A 10 -25.31 6.24 14.26
CA PRO A 10 -24.78 7.38 13.51
C PRO A 10 -23.79 8.15 14.40
N GLY A 11 -22.51 8.16 14.01
CA GLY A 11 -21.45 8.77 14.81
C GLY A 11 -20.39 7.83 15.37
N ALA A 12 -20.57 6.50 15.34
CA ALA A 12 -19.56 5.57 15.83
C ALA A 12 -18.24 5.68 15.03
N PHE A 13 -17.12 5.64 15.73
CA PHE A 13 -15.79 5.64 15.14
C PHE A 13 -15.50 4.25 14.56
N VAL A 14 -15.36 4.14 13.23
CA VAL A 14 -15.12 2.87 12.55
C VAL A 14 -13.63 2.53 12.67
N ILE A 15 -13.31 1.35 13.22
CA ILE A 15 -11.94 0.85 13.27
C ILE A 15 -11.51 0.33 11.88
N ASN A 16 -10.26 0.56 11.50
CA ASN A 16 -9.65 -0.02 10.31
C ASN A 16 -9.26 -1.50 10.56
N LEU A 17 -9.19 -2.31 9.50
CA LEU A 17 -8.79 -3.72 9.59
C LEU A 17 -7.39 -3.94 10.19
N LEU A 18 -6.43 -3.03 9.95
CA LEU A 18 -5.10 -3.09 10.56
C LEU A 18 -5.15 -2.89 12.08
N GLU A 19 -6.03 -2.02 12.57
CA GLU A 19 -6.29 -1.85 14.00
C GLU A 19 -6.90 -3.12 14.61
N HIS A 20 -7.86 -3.73 13.89
CA HIS A 20 -8.43 -5.01 14.29
C HIS A 20 -7.37 -6.11 14.37
N PHE A 21 -6.50 -6.24 13.36
CA PHE A 21 -5.37 -7.17 13.42
C PHE A 21 -4.48 -6.91 14.63
N HIS A 22 -4.11 -5.66 14.89
CA HIS A 22 -3.29 -5.29 16.03
C HIS A 22 -3.92 -5.70 17.38
N GLN A 23 -5.24 -5.51 17.52
CA GLN A 23 -5.97 -5.89 18.73
C GLN A 23 -6.08 -7.42 18.90
N GLN A 24 -6.30 -8.16 17.81
CA GLN A 24 -6.53 -9.61 17.86
C GLN A 24 -5.24 -10.44 17.88
N LEU A 25 -4.14 -9.91 17.33
CA LEU A 25 -2.86 -10.60 17.19
C LEU A 25 -1.88 -10.18 18.29
N SER A 26 -2.23 -10.48 19.54
CA SER A 26 -1.36 -10.25 20.70
C SER A 26 -0.67 -11.54 21.17
N GLY A 27 0.42 -11.40 21.94
CA GLY A 27 1.15 -12.54 22.51
C GLY A 27 1.63 -13.54 21.45
N THR A 28 1.34 -14.83 21.66
CA THR A 28 1.69 -15.94 20.75
C THR A 28 1.12 -15.78 19.34
N LYS A 29 -0.10 -15.23 19.20
CA LYS A 29 -0.71 -14.98 17.88
C LYS A 29 0.09 -14.00 17.04
N ASN A 30 0.73 -13.00 17.66
CA ASN A 30 1.60 -12.05 16.96
C ASN A 30 2.81 -12.76 16.33
N THR A 31 3.44 -13.66 17.10
CA THR A 31 4.59 -14.44 16.63
C THR A 31 4.19 -15.34 15.46
N LEU A 32 3.06 -16.05 15.58
CA LEU A 32 2.53 -16.88 14.50
C LEU A 32 2.18 -16.05 13.25
N ALA A 33 1.55 -14.88 13.42
CA ALA A 33 1.21 -14.01 12.30
C ALA A 33 2.44 -13.58 11.51
N LYS A 34 3.53 -13.21 12.19
CA LYS A 34 4.81 -12.87 11.55
C LYS A 34 5.39 -14.06 10.78
N GLN A 35 5.35 -15.26 11.35
CA GLN A 35 5.83 -16.47 10.69
C GLN A 35 5.00 -16.79 9.43
N LEU A 36 3.67 -16.74 9.52
CA LEU A 36 2.76 -16.99 8.40
C LEU A 36 2.96 -16.03 7.23
N LEU A 37 3.31 -14.76 7.51
CA LEU A 37 3.45 -13.70 6.51
C LEU A 37 4.85 -13.57 5.88
N THR A 38 5.87 -14.24 6.43
CA THR A 38 7.26 -14.12 5.94
C THR A 38 7.87 -15.46 5.58
N LYS A 39 7.83 -16.46 6.44
CA LYS A 39 8.41 -17.77 6.13
C LYS A 39 7.44 -18.83 6.66
N PRO A 40 6.29 -19.03 6.00
CA PRO A 40 5.27 -19.96 6.49
C PRO A 40 5.78 -21.40 6.60
N TRP A 41 6.87 -21.75 5.93
CA TRP A 41 7.53 -23.04 6.11
C TRP A 41 8.24 -23.18 7.47
N ASN A 42 8.52 -22.08 8.18
CA ASN A 42 9.12 -22.03 9.51
C ASN A 42 8.09 -21.86 10.65
N THR A 43 6.78 -21.86 10.36
CA THR A 43 5.75 -21.66 11.38
C THR A 43 5.73 -22.76 12.44
N ASP A 44 5.57 -22.38 13.71
CA ASP A 44 5.34 -23.30 14.83
C ASP A 44 3.95 -23.94 14.71
N VAL A 45 3.92 -25.18 14.22
CA VAL A 45 2.68 -25.91 13.95
C VAL A 45 1.96 -26.36 15.21
N GLU A 46 2.67 -26.62 16.31
CA GLU A 46 2.02 -27.06 17.55
C GLU A 46 1.25 -25.90 18.16
N CYS A 47 1.84 -24.70 18.19
CA CYS A 47 1.14 -23.49 18.63
C CYS A 47 0.02 -23.10 17.65
N LEU A 48 0.24 -23.22 16.34
CA LEU A 48 -0.77 -22.88 15.32
C LEU A 48 -2.05 -23.74 15.44
N ARG A 49 -1.92 -25.00 15.86
CA ARG A 49 -3.03 -25.96 15.99
C ARG A 49 -4.14 -25.46 16.92
N GLU A 50 -3.79 -24.68 17.94
CA GLU A 50 -4.73 -24.16 18.94
C GLU A 50 -5.66 -23.06 18.40
N HIS A 51 -5.39 -22.54 17.20
CA HIS A 51 -6.07 -21.38 16.65
C HIS A 51 -6.84 -21.66 15.35
N LEU A 52 -6.74 -22.87 14.80
CA LEU A 52 -7.30 -23.21 13.49
C LEU A 52 -8.25 -24.41 13.54
N PRO A 53 -9.28 -24.45 12.68
CA PRO A 53 -10.03 -25.66 12.40
C PRO A 53 -9.12 -26.80 11.95
N VAL A 54 -9.45 -28.03 12.35
CA VAL A 54 -8.59 -29.21 12.14
C VAL A 54 -8.27 -29.43 10.67
N ALA A 55 -9.24 -29.24 9.77
CA ALA A 55 -9.02 -29.42 8.33
C ALA A 55 -8.04 -28.38 7.76
N LEU A 56 -8.18 -27.11 8.14
CA LEU A 56 -7.28 -26.05 7.69
C LEU A 56 -5.85 -26.27 8.20
N TYR A 57 -5.71 -26.61 9.49
CA TYR A 57 -4.43 -26.97 10.08
C TYR A 57 -3.75 -28.13 9.33
N LYS A 58 -4.48 -29.20 9.03
CA LYS A 58 -3.95 -30.35 8.27
C LYS A 58 -3.48 -29.93 6.88
N THR A 59 -4.27 -29.12 6.16
CA THR A 59 -3.90 -28.61 4.84
C THR A 59 -2.62 -27.79 4.89
N PHE A 60 -2.51 -26.85 5.85
CA PHE A 60 -1.30 -26.06 6.06
C PHE A 60 -0.08 -26.96 6.31
N CYS A 61 -0.18 -27.93 7.22
CA CYS A 61 0.90 -28.85 7.54
C CYS A 61 1.38 -29.68 6.34
N ILE A 62 0.45 -30.14 5.48
CA ILE A 62 0.79 -30.87 4.25
C ILE A 62 1.60 -29.99 3.30
N LEU A 63 1.12 -28.77 3.03
CA LEU A 63 1.78 -27.84 2.12
C LEU A 63 3.15 -27.37 2.66
N ARG A 64 3.21 -27.09 3.98
CA ARG A 64 4.45 -26.74 4.68
C ARG A 64 5.50 -27.83 4.51
N LYS A 65 5.15 -29.09 4.84
CA LYS A 65 6.08 -30.23 4.71
C LYS A 65 6.61 -30.38 3.29
N HIS A 66 5.76 -30.13 2.30
CA HIS A 66 6.16 -30.20 0.91
C HIS A 66 7.16 -29.11 0.52
N VAL A 67 6.91 -27.85 0.91
CA VAL A 67 7.86 -26.75 0.70
C VAL A 67 9.19 -27.00 1.43
N SER A 68 9.14 -27.45 2.69
CA SER A 68 10.36 -27.79 3.45
C SER A 68 11.18 -28.87 2.74
N SER A 69 10.55 -29.94 2.22
CA SER A 69 11.26 -30.98 1.47
C SER A 69 11.91 -30.46 0.19
N ARG A 70 11.29 -29.50 -0.50
CA ARG A 70 11.86 -28.84 -1.69
C ARG A 70 13.06 -27.97 -1.32
N LEU A 71 12.96 -27.18 -0.25
CA LEU A 71 14.07 -26.37 0.27
C LEU A 71 15.27 -27.25 0.65
N GLU A 72 15.04 -28.38 1.31
CA GLU A 72 16.08 -29.36 1.62
C GLU A 72 16.75 -29.91 0.35
N HIS A 73 15.95 -30.22 -0.69
CA HIS A 73 16.48 -30.70 -1.96
C HIS A 73 17.38 -29.67 -2.66
N ILE A 74 16.95 -28.40 -2.71
CA ILE A 74 17.72 -27.30 -3.30
C ILE A 74 19.05 -27.10 -2.56
N GLN A 75 19.06 -27.34 -1.25
CA GLN A 75 20.25 -27.32 -0.41
C GLN A 75 21.10 -28.60 -0.50
N ASN A 76 20.90 -29.44 -1.52
CA ASN A 76 21.60 -30.71 -1.75
C ASN A 76 21.50 -31.72 -0.60
N LYS A 77 20.41 -31.68 0.18
CA LYS A 77 20.12 -32.72 1.18
C LYS A 77 19.41 -33.90 0.53
N THR A 78 19.52 -35.08 1.15
CA THR A 78 18.98 -36.34 0.63
C THR A 78 17.46 -36.27 0.47
N VAL A 79 16.97 -36.49 -0.75
CA VAL A 79 15.53 -36.54 -1.01
C VAL A 79 14.97 -37.87 -0.49
N PRO A 80 13.82 -37.88 0.20
CA PRO A 80 13.17 -39.11 0.57
C PRO A 80 12.81 -39.95 -0.67
N LEU A 81 13.06 -41.26 -0.56
CA LEU A 81 12.80 -42.27 -1.61
C LEU A 81 11.36 -42.17 -2.16
N PHE A 82 10.40 -41.86 -1.29
CA PHE A 82 8.99 -41.65 -1.61
C PHE A 82 8.52 -40.33 -1.01
N HIS A 83 7.90 -39.45 -1.80
CA HIS A 83 7.18 -38.30 -1.27
C HIS A 83 5.95 -37.93 -2.10
N VAL A 84 4.91 -37.44 -1.45
CA VAL A 84 3.77 -36.81 -2.12
C VAL A 84 4.00 -35.31 -2.15
N GLY A 85 3.89 -34.72 -3.33
CA GLY A 85 4.14 -33.31 -3.54
C GLY A 85 3.13 -32.62 -4.44
N VAL A 86 2.99 -31.31 -4.26
CA VAL A 86 2.27 -30.42 -5.19
C VAL A 86 2.97 -30.44 -6.53
N GLN A 87 2.20 -30.72 -7.58
CA GLN A 87 2.63 -30.63 -8.98
C GLN A 87 2.21 -29.30 -9.60
N ALA A 88 0.98 -28.88 -9.35
CA ALA A 88 0.39 -27.69 -9.94
C ALA A 88 -0.67 -27.11 -9.00
N VAL A 89 -0.96 -25.83 -9.18
CA VAL A 89 -2.04 -25.11 -8.52
C VAL A 89 -2.86 -24.40 -9.60
N GLU A 90 -4.17 -24.54 -9.53
CA GLU A 90 -5.13 -23.71 -10.24
C GLU A 90 -5.80 -22.81 -9.22
N MET A 91 -5.94 -21.55 -9.61
CA MET A 91 -6.53 -20.53 -8.77
C MET A 91 -7.53 -19.75 -9.61
N GLY A 92 -8.63 -19.35 -9.00
CA GLY A 92 -9.65 -18.55 -9.66
C GLY A 92 -10.46 -17.77 -8.65
N VAL A 93 -10.95 -16.61 -9.06
CA VAL A 93 -11.97 -15.88 -8.30
C VAL A 93 -13.33 -16.37 -8.77
N HIS A 94 -14.14 -16.88 -7.84
CA HIS A 94 -15.52 -17.26 -8.08
C HIS A 94 -16.43 -16.22 -7.44
N ALA A 95 -17.34 -15.62 -8.19
CA ALA A 95 -18.25 -14.59 -7.70
C ALA A 95 -19.70 -14.86 -8.11
N GLU A 96 -20.65 -14.44 -7.28
CA GLU A 96 -22.03 -14.25 -7.74
C GLU A 96 -22.13 -12.88 -8.42
N LEU A 97 -22.50 -12.91 -9.71
CA LEU A 97 -22.71 -11.74 -10.54
C LEU A 97 -24.07 -11.08 -10.22
N PRO A 98 -24.25 -9.80 -10.58
CA PRO A 98 -25.49 -9.06 -10.28
C PRO A 98 -26.77 -9.67 -10.86
N ASP A 99 -26.66 -10.51 -11.90
CA ASP A 99 -27.77 -11.24 -12.52
C ASP A 99 -28.11 -12.56 -11.80
N GLY A 100 -27.42 -12.87 -10.71
CA GLY A 100 -27.57 -14.09 -9.93
C GLY A 100 -26.84 -15.30 -10.50
N GLN A 101 -26.10 -15.15 -11.61
CA GLN A 101 -25.23 -16.22 -12.11
C GLN A 101 -23.94 -16.27 -11.29
N SER A 102 -23.51 -17.46 -10.95
CA SER A 102 -22.21 -17.70 -10.34
C SER A 102 -21.22 -18.18 -11.38
N GLY A 103 -20.00 -17.63 -11.36
CA GLY A 103 -18.99 -17.97 -12.36
C GLY A 103 -17.58 -17.56 -11.94
N PHE A 104 -16.61 -18.09 -12.69
CA PHE A 104 -15.23 -17.62 -12.60
C PHE A 104 -15.12 -16.22 -13.18
N VAL A 105 -14.45 -15.32 -12.45
CA VAL A 105 -14.11 -13.98 -12.90
C VAL A 105 -12.69 -14.04 -13.45
N ASP A 106 -12.58 -13.97 -14.78
CA ASP A 106 -11.29 -14.02 -15.48
C ASP A 106 -10.40 -12.82 -15.13
N GLY A 107 -9.09 -13.06 -14.97
CA GLY A 107 -8.05 -12.03 -15.04
C GLY A 107 -7.43 -11.57 -13.72
N ASN A 108 -7.98 -11.93 -12.56
CA ASN A 108 -7.46 -11.49 -11.24
C ASN A 108 -6.63 -12.55 -10.51
N ASP A 109 -6.78 -13.82 -10.89
CA ASP A 109 -6.01 -14.95 -10.33
C ASP A 109 -4.51 -14.79 -10.60
N ARG A 110 -4.14 -14.41 -11.82
CA ARG A 110 -2.75 -14.24 -12.22
C ARG A 110 -2.04 -13.13 -11.45
N VAL A 111 -2.69 -11.97 -11.28
CA VAL A 111 -2.17 -10.83 -10.50
C VAL A 111 -1.93 -11.24 -9.04
N TRP A 112 -2.83 -12.03 -8.47
CA TRP A 112 -2.67 -12.49 -7.10
C TRP A 112 -1.52 -13.50 -6.95
N ALA A 113 -1.40 -14.45 -7.87
CA ALA A 113 -0.31 -15.41 -7.87
C ALA A 113 1.05 -14.71 -7.98
N ASP A 114 1.14 -13.68 -8.82
CA ASP A 114 2.36 -12.88 -9.00
C ASP A 114 2.72 -12.10 -7.73
N HIS A 115 1.72 -11.53 -7.06
CA HIS A 115 1.92 -10.84 -5.80
C HIS A 115 2.46 -11.77 -4.70
N ILE A 116 1.89 -12.97 -4.57
CA ILE A 116 2.38 -13.99 -3.65
C ILE A 116 3.79 -14.45 -4.05
N TRP A 117 4.03 -14.66 -5.34
CA TRP A 117 5.33 -15.09 -5.83
C TRP A 117 6.43 -14.07 -5.55
N ALA A 118 6.14 -12.77 -5.68
CA ALA A 118 7.09 -11.71 -5.32
C ALA A 118 7.54 -11.83 -3.85
N GLN A 119 6.61 -12.06 -2.92
CA GLN A 119 6.96 -12.27 -1.51
C GLN A 119 7.84 -13.51 -1.32
N VAL A 120 7.48 -14.62 -1.98
CA VAL A 120 8.28 -15.86 -1.93
C VAL A 120 9.71 -15.61 -2.39
N VAL A 121 9.90 -14.90 -3.50
CA VAL A 121 11.24 -14.57 -4.03
C VAL A 121 12.05 -13.74 -3.04
N GLU A 122 11.43 -12.77 -2.37
CA GLU A 122 12.08 -11.98 -1.32
C GLU A 122 12.54 -12.85 -0.14
N ASP A 123 11.66 -13.74 0.33
CA ASP A 123 11.94 -14.59 1.49
C ASP A 123 12.99 -15.68 1.19
N LEU A 124 13.00 -16.20 -0.04
CA LEU A 124 14.07 -17.09 -0.55
C LEU A 124 15.40 -16.35 -0.70
N GLY A 125 15.37 -15.11 -1.19
CA GLY A 125 16.57 -14.28 -1.31
C GLY A 125 17.24 -14.00 0.03
N GLN A 126 16.46 -13.87 1.12
CA GLN A 126 17.00 -13.76 2.48
C GLN A 126 17.70 -15.02 2.99
N GLU A 127 17.48 -16.16 2.34
CA GLU A 127 18.13 -17.44 2.64
C GLU A 127 19.20 -17.80 1.59
N ASP A 128 19.61 -16.82 0.77
CA ASP A 128 20.56 -17.00 -0.34
C ASP A 128 20.10 -18.06 -1.38
N ILE A 129 18.79 -18.27 -1.52
CA ILE A 129 18.21 -19.20 -2.50
C ILE A 129 17.76 -18.44 -3.74
N SER A 130 18.32 -18.78 -4.90
CA SER A 130 17.91 -18.20 -6.17
C SER A 130 16.55 -18.75 -6.62
N SER A 131 15.60 -17.87 -6.91
CA SER A 131 14.29 -18.28 -7.47
C SER A 131 14.40 -18.85 -8.90
N GLN A 132 15.50 -18.61 -9.60
CA GLN A 132 15.74 -19.12 -10.95
C GLN A 132 16.02 -20.63 -10.98
N SER A 133 16.45 -21.21 -9.85
CA SER A 133 16.66 -22.67 -9.75
C SER A 133 15.37 -23.45 -9.47
N LEU A 134 14.23 -22.75 -9.34
CA LEU A 134 12.94 -23.36 -8.99
C LEU A 134 12.13 -23.75 -10.23
N THR A 135 11.64 -24.99 -10.23
CA THR A 135 10.73 -25.52 -11.25
C THR A 135 9.32 -24.93 -11.09
N GLU A 136 8.46 -25.07 -12.09
CA GLU A 136 7.05 -24.67 -11.99
C GLU A 136 6.31 -25.37 -10.84
N ALA A 137 6.64 -26.63 -10.56
CA ALA A 137 6.05 -27.37 -9.45
C ALA A 137 6.51 -26.85 -8.08
N ASP A 138 7.74 -26.33 -7.98
CA ASP A 138 8.20 -25.61 -6.79
C ASP A 138 7.37 -24.34 -6.60
N ARG A 139 7.24 -23.54 -7.66
CA ARG A 139 6.46 -22.29 -7.64
C ARG A 139 5.02 -22.53 -7.17
N ALA A 140 4.35 -23.51 -7.75
CA ALA A 140 2.99 -23.91 -7.35
C ALA A 140 2.90 -24.30 -5.87
N ALA A 141 3.91 -24.98 -5.34
CA ALA A 141 3.96 -25.36 -3.93
C ALA A 141 4.07 -24.15 -2.99
N PHE A 142 4.95 -23.20 -3.30
CA PHE A 142 5.13 -21.99 -2.53
C PHE A 142 3.88 -21.11 -2.57
N VAL A 143 3.31 -20.88 -3.76
CA VAL A 143 2.08 -20.10 -3.93
C VAL A 143 0.93 -20.70 -3.12
N ALA A 144 0.75 -22.02 -3.17
CA ALA A 144 -0.26 -22.71 -2.38
C ALA A 144 -0.03 -22.55 -0.86
N LEU A 145 1.21 -22.69 -0.38
CA LEU A 145 1.53 -22.54 1.04
C LEU A 145 1.25 -21.12 1.53
N TYR A 146 1.73 -20.09 0.83
CA TYR A 146 1.53 -18.69 1.23
C TYR A 146 0.06 -18.30 1.23
N SER A 147 -0.68 -18.78 0.24
CA SER A 147 -2.13 -18.55 0.16
C SER A 147 -2.86 -19.14 1.37
N VAL A 148 -2.56 -20.39 1.73
CA VAL A 148 -3.12 -21.03 2.93
C VAL A 148 -2.64 -20.33 4.20
N ALA A 149 -1.41 -19.82 4.24
CA ALA A 149 -0.89 -19.06 5.39
C ALA A 149 -1.66 -17.76 5.64
N HIS A 150 -2.00 -17.01 4.58
CA HIS A 150 -2.88 -15.83 4.67
C HIS A 150 -4.27 -16.21 5.19
N THR A 151 -4.84 -17.30 4.69
CA THR A 151 -6.09 -17.85 5.22
C THR A 151 -5.98 -18.18 6.71
N CYS A 152 -4.92 -18.83 7.16
CA CYS A 152 -4.69 -19.13 8.58
C CYS A 152 -4.63 -17.84 9.42
N LEU A 153 -3.97 -16.80 8.92
CA LEU A 153 -3.92 -15.49 9.56
C LEU A 153 -5.33 -14.88 9.72
N PHE A 154 -6.13 -14.89 8.66
CA PHE A 154 -7.49 -14.33 8.68
C PHE A 154 -8.42 -15.06 9.65
N VAL A 155 -8.31 -16.39 9.75
CA VAL A 155 -9.04 -17.18 10.77
C VAL A 155 -8.56 -16.81 12.18
N MET A 156 -7.24 -16.78 12.39
CA MET A 156 -6.65 -16.49 13.71
C MET A 156 -7.02 -15.08 14.22
N ALA A 157 -7.13 -14.12 13.31
CA ALA A 157 -7.57 -12.75 13.57
C ALA A 157 -9.09 -12.59 13.61
N GLY A 158 -9.88 -13.64 13.35
CA GLY A 158 -11.34 -13.57 13.35
C GLY A 158 -11.93 -12.71 12.23
N VAL A 159 -11.20 -12.53 11.13
CA VAL A 159 -11.67 -11.81 9.94
C VAL A 159 -12.72 -12.62 9.17
N VAL A 160 -12.54 -13.93 9.24
CA VAL A 160 -13.43 -14.95 8.70
C VAL A 160 -13.72 -15.97 9.78
N VAL A 161 -14.87 -16.63 9.68
CA VAL A 161 -15.28 -17.67 10.62
C VAL A 161 -15.59 -18.96 9.85
N PRO A 162 -15.26 -20.13 10.41
CA PRO A 162 -15.60 -21.41 9.80
C PRO A 162 -17.13 -21.63 9.84
N CYS A 163 -17.68 -22.15 8.74
CA CYS A 163 -19.09 -22.47 8.58
C CYS A 163 -19.28 -23.98 8.41
N GLY A 164 -20.29 -24.53 9.08
CA GLY A 164 -20.70 -25.92 8.96
C GLY A 164 -20.04 -26.85 9.98
N ASP A 165 -20.38 -28.14 9.87
CA ASP A 165 -19.98 -29.18 10.81
C ASP A 165 -18.58 -29.72 10.47
N ASP A 166 -17.66 -29.73 11.44
CA ASP A 166 -16.21 -30.04 11.33
C ASP A 166 -15.94 -31.51 10.90
N GLN A 167 -17.00 -32.30 10.70
CA GLN A 167 -16.95 -33.68 10.23
C GLN A 167 -16.75 -33.84 8.71
N ARG A 168 -16.95 -32.77 7.92
CA ARG A 168 -16.63 -32.80 6.48
C ARG A 168 -15.16 -32.47 6.28
N GLN A 169 -14.47 -33.20 5.40
CA GLN A 169 -13.05 -32.95 5.05
C GLN A 169 -12.79 -31.59 4.34
N GLN A 170 -13.81 -30.73 4.23
CA GLN A 170 -13.75 -29.39 3.67
C GLN A 170 -14.43 -28.42 4.65
N VAL A 171 -13.66 -27.43 5.14
CA VAL A 171 -14.20 -26.32 5.94
C VAL A 171 -14.55 -25.19 4.99
N MET A 172 -15.79 -24.72 5.08
CA MET A 172 -16.23 -23.50 4.41
C MET A 172 -16.00 -22.32 5.34
N PHE A 173 -15.80 -21.13 4.79
CA PHE A 173 -15.58 -19.92 5.56
C PHE A 173 -16.51 -18.81 5.09
N GLU A 174 -16.99 -18.01 6.03
CA GLU A 174 -17.71 -16.77 5.75
C GLU A 174 -16.99 -15.58 6.38
N ARG A 175 -17.27 -14.38 5.86
CA ARG A 175 -16.75 -13.14 6.43
C ARG A 175 -17.40 -12.89 7.78
N ASN A 176 -16.62 -12.46 8.75
CA ASN A 176 -17.17 -12.06 10.04
C ASN A 176 -17.95 -10.73 9.90
N SER A 177 -19.28 -10.82 10.00
CA SER A 177 -20.17 -9.65 9.86
C SER A 177 -19.90 -8.55 10.90
N ALA A 178 -19.30 -8.89 12.06
CA ALA A 178 -18.99 -7.92 13.11
C ALA A 178 -17.88 -6.92 12.72
N ILE A 179 -17.05 -7.24 11.72
CA ILE A 179 -15.94 -6.40 11.28
C ILE A 179 -16.07 -5.96 9.83
N LEU A 180 -17.25 -6.10 9.23
CA LEU A 180 -17.46 -5.82 7.81
C LEU A 180 -17.13 -4.38 7.44
N GLU A 181 -17.46 -3.42 8.32
CA GLU A 181 -17.12 -2.00 8.12
C GLU A 181 -15.62 -1.74 8.20
N ALA A 182 -14.88 -2.48 9.04
CA ALA A 182 -13.43 -2.37 9.11
C ALA A 182 -12.76 -2.89 7.82
N HIS A 183 -13.28 -3.99 7.29
CA HIS A 183 -12.89 -4.52 5.99
C HIS A 183 -13.25 -3.54 4.86
N LYS A 184 -14.44 -2.93 4.88
CA LYS A 184 -14.85 -1.93 3.90
C LYS A 184 -13.93 -0.71 3.89
N LEU A 185 -13.54 -0.22 5.08
CA LEU A 185 -12.60 0.90 5.21
C LEU A 185 -11.21 0.55 4.70
N TYR A 186 -10.74 -0.66 4.98
CA TYR A 186 -9.46 -1.17 4.46
C TYR A 186 -9.48 -1.30 2.94
N TRP A 187 -10.53 -1.92 2.37
CA TRP A 187 -10.74 -1.99 0.93
C TRP A 187 -10.80 -0.59 0.30
N PHE A 188 -11.50 0.35 0.93
CA PHE A 188 -11.64 1.71 0.41
C PHE A 188 -10.28 2.43 0.34
N ALA A 189 -9.42 2.28 1.35
CA ALA A 189 -8.07 2.82 1.33
C ALA A 189 -7.25 2.27 0.15
N HIS A 190 -7.30 0.94 -0.06
CA HIS A 190 -6.63 0.27 -1.18
C HIS A 190 -7.21 0.66 -2.55
N TYR A 191 -8.53 0.79 -2.64
CA TYR A 191 -9.20 1.31 -3.83
C TYR A 191 -8.70 2.72 -4.16
N TRP A 192 -8.60 3.59 -3.14
CA TRP A 192 -8.13 4.96 -3.30
C TRP A 192 -6.68 5.05 -3.78
N ALA A 193 -5.79 4.24 -3.19
CA ALA A 193 -4.40 4.11 -3.62
C ALA A 193 -4.30 3.60 -5.07
N HIS A 194 -5.16 2.66 -5.46
CA HIS A 194 -5.23 2.18 -6.84
C HIS A 194 -5.68 3.28 -7.81
N GLN A 195 -6.70 4.07 -7.48
CA GLN A 195 -7.12 5.23 -8.29
C GLN A 195 -6.00 6.26 -8.43
N SER A 196 -5.25 6.49 -7.35
CA SER A 196 -4.05 7.34 -7.37
C SER A 196 -3.01 6.84 -8.36
N THR A 197 -2.75 5.52 -8.40
CA THR A 197 -1.82 4.89 -9.36
C THR A 197 -2.32 5.00 -10.81
N LEU A 198 -3.61 4.77 -11.05
CA LEU A 198 -4.20 4.94 -12.39
C LEU A 198 -4.07 6.39 -12.89
N SER A 199 -4.17 7.36 -11.98
CA SER A 199 -3.99 8.78 -12.30
C SER A 199 -2.56 9.07 -12.78
N ASP A 200 -1.56 8.46 -12.15
CA ASP A 200 -0.15 8.58 -12.59
C ASP A 200 0.07 8.01 -13.98
N HIS A 201 -0.52 6.83 -14.25
CA HIS A 201 -0.44 6.22 -15.57
C HIS A 201 -1.11 7.09 -16.64
N ALA A 202 -2.30 7.63 -16.37
CA ALA A 202 -2.98 8.53 -17.31
C ALA A 202 -2.16 9.80 -17.60
N LEU A 203 -1.52 10.38 -16.57
CA LEU A 203 -0.63 11.55 -16.72
C LEU A 203 0.59 11.21 -17.59
N ILE A 204 1.23 10.07 -17.33
CA ILE A 204 2.40 9.59 -18.09
C ILE A 204 2.03 9.34 -19.56
N LEU A 205 0.93 8.64 -19.81
CA LEU A 205 0.46 8.36 -21.17
C LEU A 205 0.12 9.65 -21.92
N GLY A 206 -0.57 10.59 -21.28
CA GLY A 206 -0.87 11.90 -21.86
C GLY A 206 0.38 12.73 -22.15
N PHE A 207 1.43 12.62 -21.34
CA PHE A 207 2.74 13.24 -21.61
C PHE A 207 3.43 12.59 -22.83
N LEU A 208 3.44 11.26 -22.91
CA LEU A 208 4.03 10.52 -24.02
C LEU A 208 3.32 10.78 -25.34
N GLU A 209 1.98 10.86 -25.34
CA GLU A 209 1.18 11.20 -26.52
C GLU A 209 1.50 12.61 -27.03
N LYS A 210 1.58 13.59 -26.13
CA LYS A 210 1.98 14.97 -26.48
C LYS A 210 3.36 15.00 -27.13
N ILE A 211 4.31 14.24 -26.61
CA ILE A 211 5.66 14.15 -27.18
C ILE A 211 5.64 13.45 -28.54
N GLN A 212 4.89 12.37 -28.72
CA GLN A 212 4.80 11.67 -30.00
C GLN A 212 4.29 12.60 -31.12
N ASN A 213 3.45 13.57 -30.78
CA ASN A 213 2.97 14.60 -31.71
C ASN A 213 4.00 15.70 -32.02
N THR A 214 5.15 15.70 -31.35
CA THR A 214 6.28 16.59 -31.67
C THR A 214 7.25 15.88 -32.62
N ASN A 215 7.81 16.60 -33.60
CA ASN A 215 8.86 16.07 -34.49
C ASN A 215 10.24 15.95 -33.83
N ASN A 216 10.34 16.18 -32.51
CA ASN A 216 11.60 16.18 -31.77
C ASN A 216 11.92 14.79 -31.21
N ALA A 217 13.21 14.45 -31.10
CA ALA A 217 13.59 13.21 -30.43
C ALA A 217 13.28 13.31 -28.93
N PHE A 218 12.97 12.18 -28.29
CA PHE A 218 12.60 12.14 -26.87
C PHE A 218 13.69 12.73 -25.95
N HIS A 219 14.97 12.48 -26.28
CA HIS A 219 16.10 13.03 -25.52
C HIS A 219 16.26 14.55 -25.72
N ASP A 220 15.86 15.11 -26.87
CA ASP A 220 15.97 16.56 -27.12
C ASP A 220 14.97 17.34 -26.27
N ILE A 221 13.76 16.82 -26.13
CA ILE A 221 12.70 17.42 -25.31
C ILE A 221 13.15 17.48 -23.85
N VAL A 222 13.72 16.39 -23.34
CA VAL A 222 14.21 16.31 -21.96
C VAL A 222 15.44 17.20 -21.76
N ARG A 223 16.39 17.19 -22.71
CA ARG A 223 17.61 18.02 -22.65
C ARG A 223 17.32 19.51 -22.64
N SER A 224 16.28 19.94 -23.37
CA SER A 224 15.91 21.37 -23.46
C SER A 224 15.35 21.98 -22.18
N ASP A 225 15.29 21.22 -21.08
CA ASP A 225 14.58 21.58 -19.85
C ASP A 225 13.15 22.03 -20.17
N SER A 226 12.43 21.24 -20.97
CA SER A 226 11.09 21.62 -21.39
C SER A 226 10.22 21.85 -20.16
N HIS A 227 9.40 22.90 -20.24
CA HIS A 227 8.50 23.27 -19.15
C HIS A 227 7.61 22.08 -18.74
N GLU A 228 7.16 21.29 -19.72
CA GLU A 228 6.32 20.11 -19.48
C GLU A 228 7.04 18.99 -18.73
N PHE A 229 8.31 18.71 -19.04
CA PHE A 229 9.07 17.69 -18.31
C PHE A 229 9.36 18.13 -16.88
N ASN A 230 9.67 19.42 -16.68
CA ASN A 230 9.85 20.00 -15.35
C ASN A 230 8.57 19.95 -14.51
N LEU A 231 7.42 20.30 -15.09
CA LEU A 231 6.11 20.15 -14.43
C LEU A 231 5.82 18.70 -14.04
N LEU A 232 6.21 17.73 -14.88
CA LEU A 232 6.05 16.32 -14.58
C LEU A 232 6.97 15.86 -13.43
N CYS A 233 8.21 16.35 -13.40
CA CYS A 233 9.13 16.11 -12.28
C CYS A 233 8.56 16.68 -10.97
N ASP A 234 8.14 17.95 -11.01
CA ASP A 234 7.54 18.65 -9.88
C ASP A 234 6.31 17.92 -9.34
N TYR A 235 5.45 17.41 -10.23
CA TYR A 235 4.30 16.60 -9.87
C TYR A 235 4.71 15.34 -9.10
N PHE A 236 5.71 14.59 -9.58
CA PHE A 236 6.13 13.34 -8.93
C PHE A 236 6.95 13.56 -7.66
N ILE A 237 7.70 14.67 -7.56
CA ILE A 237 8.31 15.11 -6.30
C ILE A 237 7.21 15.39 -5.27
N ASP A 238 6.23 16.21 -5.64
CA ASP A 238 5.12 16.56 -4.77
C ASP A 238 4.31 15.35 -4.35
N LYS A 239 3.98 14.46 -5.29
CA LYS A 239 3.16 13.28 -5.02
C LYS A 239 3.92 12.21 -4.24
N PHE A 240 5.10 11.79 -4.70
CA PHE A 240 5.76 10.61 -4.11
C PHE A 240 6.61 10.93 -2.90
N LEU A 241 7.13 12.16 -2.79
CA LEU A 241 7.86 12.61 -1.61
C LEU A 241 6.98 13.43 -0.67
N SER A 242 5.75 13.77 -1.06
CA SER A 242 4.84 14.62 -0.28
C SER A 242 5.41 16.03 -0.06
N LEU A 243 6.19 16.54 -1.03
CA LEU A 243 6.93 17.80 -0.95
C LEU A 243 6.66 18.69 -2.16
N HIS A 244 5.89 19.75 -1.96
CA HIS A 244 5.56 20.66 -3.06
C HIS A 244 6.77 21.58 -3.37
N PRO A 245 7.24 21.65 -4.63
CA PRO A 245 8.46 22.39 -5.01
C PRO A 245 8.48 23.87 -4.58
N ASP A 246 7.34 24.55 -4.59
CA ASP A 246 7.25 25.96 -4.16
C ASP A 246 7.66 26.21 -2.69
N TYR A 247 7.73 25.18 -1.85
CA TYR A 247 8.09 25.29 -0.43
C TYR A 247 9.52 24.87 -0.12
N MET A 248 10.32 24.54 -1.15
CA MET A 248 11.74 24.22 -1.00
C MET A 248 12.53 25.35 -0.32
N ALA A 249 12.05 26.60 -0.42
CA ALA A 249 12.65 27.75 0.23
C ALA A 249 12.55 27.71 1.77
N LEU A 250 11.61 26.93 2.33
CA LEU A 250 11.49 26.72 3.78
C LEU A 250 12.55 25.75 4.31
N MET A 251 13.14 24.92 3.44
CA MET A 251 14.12 23.93 3.86
C MET A 251 15.41 24.60 4.33
N HIS A 252 15.98 24.01 5.38
CA HIS A 252 17.34 24.34 5.82
C HIS A 252 18.34 24.18 4.65
N ALA A 253 19.36 25.04 4.59
CA ALA A 253 20.29 25.09 3.46
C ALA A 253 20.95 23.73 3.15
N LYS A 254 21.28 22.94 4.17
CA LYS A 254 21.83 21.59 4.00
C LYS A 254 20.84 20.62 3.35
N ASP A 255 19.59 20.59 3.82
CA ASP A 255 18.56 19.71 3.26
C ASP A 255 18.17 20.14 1.83
N ARG A 256 18.25 21.44 1.53
CA ARG A 256 17.99 21.98 0.19
C ARG A 256 18.99 21.46 -0.85
N VAL A 257 20.29 21.38 -0.50
CA VAL A 257 21.32 20.79 -1.37
C VAL A 257 21.01 19.33 -1.63
N VAL A 258 20.67 18.56 -0.59
CA VAL A 258 20.30 17.14 -0.75
C VAL A 258 19.06 16.98 -1.63
N MET A 259 18.06 17.86 -1.50
CA MET A 259 16.89 17.83 -2.38
C MET A 259 17.22 18.16 -3.84
N GLN A 260 18.21 19.02 -4.11
CA GLN A 260 18.67 19.26 -5.49
C GLN A 260 19.23 17.96 -6.09
N ASP A 261 20.07 17.24 -5.34
CA ASP A 261 20.60 15.94 -5.77
C ASP A 261 19.49 14.90 -6.01
N ILE A 262 18.47 14.87 -5.14
CA ILE A 262 17.30 14.01 -5.31
C ILE A 262 16.49 14.38 -6.54
N THR A 263 16.31 15.68 -6.83
CA THR A 263 15.61 16.14 -8.03
C THR A 263 16.34 15.68 -9.30
N GLU A 264 17.66 15.81 -9.36
CA GLU A 264 18.45 15.31 -10.50
C GLU A 264 18.37 13.78 -10.65
N ARG A 265 18.44 13.06 -9.53
CA ARG A 265 18.24 11.61 -9.50
C ARG A 265 16.86 11.21 -10.00
N LEU A 266 15.81 11.92 -9.58
CA LEU A 266 14.42 11.69 -9.99
C LEU A 266 14.24 11.95 -11.48
N ARG A 267 14.84 13.01 -12.03
CA ARG A 267 14.81 13.29 -13.48
C ARG A 267 15.35 12.13 -14.29
N LEU A 268 16.48 11.55 -13.88
CA LEU A 268 17.06 10.38 -14.53
C LEU A 268 16.16 9.15 -14.45
N ILE A 269 15.61 8.85 -13.25
CA ILE A 269 14.69 7.72 -13.05
C ILE A 269 13.42 7.90 -13.91
N LEU A 270 12.83 9.10 -13.89
CA LEU A 270 11.63 9.42 -14.66
C LEU A 270 11.88 9.29 -16.17
N TYR A 271 13.03 9.77 -16.66
CA TYR A 271 13.40 9.59 -18.07
C TYR A 271 13.44 8.11 -18.47
N ILE A 272 14.12 7.28 -17.69
CA ILE A 272 14.24 5.83 -17.93
C ILE A 272 12.85 5.17 -17.90
N TYR A 273 12.02 5.55 -16.92
CA TYR A 273 10.66 5.03 -16.78
C TYR A 273 9.79 5.39 -17.98
N LEU A 274 9.76 6.66 -18.38
CA LEU A 274 9.01 7.14 -19.55
C LEU A 274 9.45 6.45 -20.84
N HIS A 275 10.76 6.26 -21.02
CA HIS A 275 11.31 5.53 -22.16
C HIS A 275 10.85 4.06 -22.15
N SER A 276 10.86 3.42 -20.98
CA SER A 276 10.35 2.06 -20.81
C SER A 276 8.87 1.96 -21.13
N THR A 277 8.04 2.84 -20.55
CA THR A 277 6.59 2.88 -20.81
C THR A 277 6.29 3.10 -22.29
N LYS A 278 7.03 4.00 -22.96
CA LYS A 278 6.89 4.23 -24.41
C LYS A 278 7.14 2.96 -25.21
N GLN A 279 8.17 2.18 -24.86
CA GLN A 279 8.44 0.89 -25.52
C GLN A 279 7.35 -0.14 -25.24
N GLN A 280 6.89 -0.26 -23.99
CA GLN A 280 5.81 -1.20 -23.63
C GLN A 280 4.56 -0.95 -24.48
N VAL A 281 4.11 0.32 -24.53
CA VAL A 281 2.95 0.73 -25.33
C VAL A 281 3.17 0.44 -26.82
N SER A 282 4.36 0.73 -27.35
CA SER A 282 4.67 0.51 -28.78
C SER A 282 4.74 -0.98 -29.15
N SER A 283 5.19 -1.82 -28.22
CA SER A 283 5.32 -3.27 -28.40
C SER A 283 4.03 -4.03 -28.11
N GLY A 284 2.95 -3.35 -27.69
CA GLY A 284 1.72 -4.00 -27.25
C GLY A 284 1.89 -4.83 -25.97
N ILE A 285 2.99 -4.64 -25.25
CA ILE A 285 3.21 -5.26 -23.93
C ILE A 285 2.23 -4.59 -22.98
N THR A 286 1.08 -5.22 -22.78
CA THR A 286 0.14 -4.81 -21.75
C THR A 286 0.71 -5.22 -20.40
N ALA A 287 0.39 -4.46 -19.33
CA ALA A 287 0.76 -4.79 -17.96
C ALA A 287 0.30 -6.21 -17.50
N SER A 288 -0.49 -6.91 -18.32
CA SER A 288 -0.93 -8.29 -18.12
C SER A 288 0.05 -9.35 -18.62
N GLU A 289 1.11 -9.00 -19.33
CA GLU A 289 2.15 -9.96 -19.73
C GLU A 289 3.05 -10.26 -18.52
N LEU A 290 2.84 -11.43 -17.92
CA LEU A 290 3.68 -12.03 -16.86
C LEU A 290 5.15 -11.73 -17.10
N LEU A 291 5.71 -10.85 -16.27
CA LEU A 291 7.15 -10.73 -16.15
C LEU A 291 7.52 -11.44 -14.84
N LEU A 292 7.51 -12.78 -14.94
CA LEU A 292 8.09 -13.72 -13.96
C LEU A 292 9.55 -13.37 -13.65
N ASN A 293 10.18 -12.59 -14.52
CA ASN A 293 11.45 -11.93 -14.31
C ASN A 293 11.18 -10.49 -13.87
N SER A 294 11.78 -10.07 -12.76
CA SER A 294 11.78 -8.68 -12.31
C SER A 294 12.49 -7.70 -13.24
N MET A 295 12.99 -8.16 -14.39
CA MET A 295 13.58 -7.35 -15.46
C MET A 295 12.70 -7.42 -16.71
N LEU A 296 12.41 -6.26 -17.27
CA LEU A 296 11.63 -6.09 -18.50
C LEU A 296 12.49 -6.46 -19.72
N PRO A 297 11.91 -6.97 -20.82
CA PRO A 297 12.60 -7.13 -22.10
C PRO A 297 12.78 -5.77 -22.82
N ILE A 298 13.20 -4.75 -22.08
CA ILE A 298 13.24 -3.35 -22.48
C ILE A 298 14.62 -2.80 -22.19
N TYR A 299 15.15 -2.10 -23.18
CA TYR A 299 16.53 -1.64 -23.16
C TYR A 299 16.62 -0.14 -23.43
N VAL A 300 17.51 0.52 -22.70
CA VAL A 300 17.91 1.92 -22.87
C VAL A 300 19.39 1.96 -23.20
N ARG A 301 19.79 2.73 -24.21
CA ARG A 301 21.21 2.96 -24.51
C ARG A 301 21.77 4.07 -23.62
N GLU A 302 22.95 3.87 -23.05
CA GLU A 302 23.67 4.88 -22.26
C GLU A 302 23.90 6.17 -23.07
N GLU A 303 24.17 6.05 -24.37
CA GLU A 303 24.28 7.18 -25.30
C GLU A 303 23.02 8.06 -25.30
N ASN A 304 21.82 7.47 -25.21
CA ASN A 304 20.56 8.23 -25.18
C ASN A 304 20.40 9.00 -23.86
N LEU A 305 20.89 8.46 -22.75
CA LEU A 305 20.90 9.15 -21.45
C LEU A 305 21.86 10.35 -21.48
N ASN A 306 23.07 10.16 -22.02
CA ASN A 306 24.03 11.24 -22.19
C ASN A 306 23.50 12.34 -23.15
N LYS A 307 22.82 11.97 -24.24
CA LYS A 307 22.16 12.92 -25.15
C LYS A 307 21.06 13.71 -24.44
N ALA A 308 20.29 13.07 -23.56
CA ALA A 308 19.28 13.73 -22.74
C ALA A 308 19.85 14.67 -21.67
N GLY A 309 21.18 14.75 -21.52
CA GLY A 309 21.85 15.68 -20.61
C GLY A 309 22.26 15.08 -19.27
N PHE A 310 22.04 13.78 -19.04
CA PHE A 310 22.43 13.13 -17.80
C PHE A 310 23.95 12.84 -17.78
N PRO A 311 24.70 13.27 -16.76
CA PRO A 311 26.12 13.00 -16.65
C PRO A 311 26.40 11.50 -16.48
N THR A 312 27.51 11.02 -17.07
CA THR A 312 27.94 9.62 -16.96
C THR A 312 28.09 9.16 -15.50
N GLU A 313 28.56 10.04 -14.60
CA GLU A 313 28.69 9.72 -13.17
C GLU A 313 27.34 9.51 -12.48
N ALA A 314 26.29 10.25 -12.88
CA ALA A 314 24.94 10.05 -12.36
C ALA A 314 24.36 8.69 -12.80
N ILE A 315 24.61 8.30 -14.06
CA ILE A 315 24.19 7.00 -14.62
C ILE A 315 24.91 5.85 -13.89
N LYS A 316 26.24 5.94 -13.73
CA LYS A 316 27.04 4.95 -13.00
C LYS A 316 26.58 4.81 -11.55
N SER A 317 26.35 5.92 -10.86
CA SER A 317 25.84 5.91 -9.48
C SER A 317 24.50 5.16 -9.37
N LEU A 318 23.56 5.38 -10.30
CA LEU A 318 22.28 4.66 -10.30
C LEU A 318 22.45 3.16 -10.59
N LEU A 319 23.37 2.78 -11.48
CA LEU A 319 23.69 1.38 -11.77
C LEU A 319 24.33 0.69 -10.58
N ASP A 320 25.28 1.33 -9.90
CA ASP A 320 25.94 0.75 -8.73
C ASP A 320 24.97 0.58 -7.57
N ASP A 321 24.04 1.52 -7.36
CA ASP A 321 22.98 1.36 -6.37
C ASP A 321 22.00 0.24 -6.77
N SER A 322 21.67 0.10 -8.06
CA SER A 322 20.81 -0.99 -8.55
C SER A 322 21.43 -2.35 -8.30
N ARG A 323 22.74 -2.51 -8.52
CA ARG A 323 23.46 -3.78 -8.30
C ARG A 323 23.47 -4.24 -6.85
N ARG A 324 23.36 -3.32 -5.88
CA ARG A 324 23.29 -3.65 -4.45
C ARG A 324 21.96 -4.28 -4.05
N HIS A 325 20.95 -4.23 -4.92
CA HIS A 325 19.66 -4.82 -4.67
C HIS A 325 19.52 -6.22 -5.29
N PRO A 326 18.72 -7.11 -4.67
CA PRO A 326 18.30 -8.37 -5.29
C PRO A 326 17.70 -8.13 -6.66
N VAL A 327 17.77 -9.12 -7.56
CA VAL A 327 17.27 -9.01 -8.95
C VAL A 327 15.82 -8.52 -8.99
N GLY A 328 14.99 -8.94 -8.02
CA GLY A 328 13.60 -8.49 -7.80
C GLY A 328 13.39 -6.98 -7.72
N ASP A 329 14.44 -6.29 -7.29
CA ASP A 329 14.41 -4.91 -6.79
C ASP A 329 15.31 -3.97 -7.59
N ARG A 330 15.97 -4.48 -8.64
CA ARG A 330 16.84 -3.69 -9.51
C ARG A 330 15.99 -2.82 -10.41
N PHE A 331 16.33 -1.54 -10.49
CA PHE A 331 15.70 -0.62 -11.45
C PHE A 331 16.38 -0.69 -12.81
N LEU A 332 17.69 -0.93 -12.83
CA LEU A 332 18.49 -0.94 -14.04
C LEU A 332 19.64 -1.95 -13.92
N GLU A 333 19.94 -2.66 -15.00
CA GLU A 333 21.06 -3.58 -15.10
C GLU A 333 21.86 -3.33 -16.38
N ASN A 334 23.18 -3.33 -16.30
CA ASN A 334 24.03 -3.22 -17.48
C ASN A 334 24.22 -4.61 -18.08
N VAL A 335 23.77 -4.78 -19.33
CA VAL A 335 23.83 -6.06 -20.07
C VAL A 335 24.94 -6.10 -21.13
N GLY A 336 25.81 -5.08 -21.17
CA GLY A 336 26.92 -4.97 -22.12
C GLY A 336 26.66 -3.99 -23.26
N ASP A 337 27.72 -3.61 -23.98
CA ASP A 337 27.68 -2.75 -25.19
C ASP A 337 26.91 -1.41 -25.02
N GLY A 338 26.95 -0.84 -23.82
CA GLY A 338 26.23 0.40 -23.49
C GLY A 338 24.70 0.24 -23.44
N GLN A 339 24.19 -1.00 -23.37
CA GLN A 339 22.78 -1.32 -23.19
C GLN A 339 22.44 -1.56 -21.72
N LEU A 340 21.36 -0.94 -21.28
CA LEU A 340 20.85 -1.01 -19.92
C LEU A 340 19.44 -1.62 -19.95
N GLN A 341 19.26 -2.76 -19.29
CA GLN A 341 17.96 -3.41 -19.16
C GLN A 341 17.19 -2.83 -17.97
N VAL A 342 15.90 -2.54 -18.17
CA VAL A 342 15.05 -1.88 -17.16
C VAL A 342 14.33 -2.91 -16.29
N GLY A 343 14.28 -2.64 -14.98
CA GLY A 343 13.52 -3.43 -14.01
C GLY A 343 12.02 -3.20 -14.07
N ASN A 344 11.24 -4.20 -13.69
CA ASN A 344 9.78 -4.13 -13.58
C ASN A 344 9.34 -3.52 -12.23
N LEU A 345 9.71 -2.26 -12.01
CA LEU A 345 9.36 -1.53 -10.79
C LEU A 345 8.38 -0.41 -11.12
N SER A 346 7.39 -0.19 -10.25
CA SER A 346 6.56 1.01 -10.35
C SER A 346 7.41 2.27 -10.15
N LEU A 347 7.04 3.37 -10.82
CA LEU A 347 7.77 4.63 -10.73
C LEU A 347 7.90 5.12 -9.28
N LYS A 348 6.82 5.02 -8.51
CA LYS A 348 6.81 5.38 -7.08
C LYS A 348 7.83 4.58 -6.29
N TYR A 349 7.88 3.26 -6.50
CA TYR A 349 8.81 2.40 -5.79
C TYR A 349 10.25 2.69 -6.18
N ALA A 350 10.53 2.82 -7.48
CA ALA A 350 11.84 3.19 -7.98
C ALA A 350 12.32 4.53 -7.39
N LEU A 351 11.49 5.58 -7.44
CA LEU A 351 11.87 6.89 -6.91
C LEU A 351 12.17 6.85 -5.42
N ARG A 352 11.26 6.32 -4.60
CA ARG A 352 11.48 6.29 -3.15
C ARG A 352 12.66 5.39 -2.77
N LYS A 353 12.88 4.26 -3.46
CA LYS A 353 14.01 3.36 -3.21
C LYS A 353 15.36 3.98 -3.58
N TYR A 354 15.47 4.52 -4.79
CA TYR A 354 16.72 5.03 -5.34
C TYR A 354 17.05 6.48 -4.95
N CYS A 355 16.11 7.18 -4.30
CA CYS A 355 16.34 8.46 -3.62
C CYS A 355 16.39 8.32 -2.08
N HIS A 356 16.18 7.12 -1.52
CA HIS A 356 16.11 6.89 -0.07
C HIS A 356 17.34 7.38 0.68
N ALA A 357 18.53 7.10 0.14
CA ALA A 357 19.80 7.50 0.76
C ALA A 357 19.95 9.02 0.87
N GLY A 358 19.47 9.78 -0.12
CA GLY A 358 19.39 11.24 -0.01
C GLY A 358 18.41 11.64 1.09
N LEU A 359 17.18 11.14 1.03
CA LEU A 359 16.14 11.47 2.01
C LEU A 359 16.53 11.16 3.46
N SER A 360 17.26 10.08 3.70
CA SER A 360 17.70 9.67 5.04
C SER A 360 18.77 10.59 5.63
N THR A 361 19.50 11.35 4.80
CA THR A 361 20.53 12.30 5.25
C THR A 361 19.98 13.69 5.61
N MET A 362 18.70 13.96 5.34
CA MET A 362 18.03 15.22 5.70
C MET A 362 17.71 15.26 7.19
N ASN A 363 18.64 15.84 7.95
CA ASN A 363 18.57 15.85 9.41
C ASN A 363 17.63 16.91 9.97
N PHE A 364 17.27 17.94 9.20
CA PHE A 364 16.39 19.04 9.64
C PHE A 364 14.95 18.88 9.16
N ARG A 365 14.63 17.73 8.56
CA ARG A 365 13.30 17.46 8.00
C ARG A 365 12.18 17.63 9.03
N GLY A 366 12.37 17.18 10.27
CA GLY A 366 11.37 17.37 11.32
C GLY A 366 11.04 18.85 11.53
N ASP A 367 12.05 19.72 11.51
CA ASP A 367 11.89 21.15 11.78
C ASP A 367 11.05 21.83 10.69
N TRP A 368 11.46 21.72 9.42
CA TRP A 368 10.77 22.45 8.35
C TRP A 368 9.55 21.71 7.80
N PHE A 369 9.48 20.37 7.84
CA PHE A 369 8.31 19.64 7.33
C PHE A 369 7.14 19.68 8.32
N GLU A 370 7.42 19.39 9.61
CA GLU A 370 6.39 19.26 10.64
C GLU A 370 5.89 20.65 11.10
N GLN A 371 6.78 21.63 11.26
CA GLN A 371 6.41 22.95 11.81
C GLN A 371 5.99 23.97 10.74
N ASP A 372 6.68 23.99 9.59
CA ASP A 372 6.51 25.04 8.60
C ASP A 372 5.74 24.59 7.35
N TYR A 373 6.15 23.51 6.69
CA TYR A 373 5.64 23.14 5.37
C TYR A 373 4.13 22.91 5.38
N ILE A 374 3.63 22.01 6.23
CA ILE A 374 2.20 21.68 6.29
C ILE A 374 1.37 22.93 6.62
N ALA A 375 1.80 23.71 7.62
CA ALA A 375 1.09 24.92 8.03
C ALA A 375 1.06 25.99 6.92
N ASN A 376 2.19 26.23 6.24
CA ASN A 376 2.26 27.17 5.11
C ASN A 376 1.41 26.67 3.94
N TYR A 377 1.48 25.37 3.61
CA TYR A 377 0.65 24.80 2.56
C TYR A 377 -0.85 24.99 2.83
N VAL A 378 -1.28 24.75 4.07
CA VAL A 378 -2.68 24.97 4.45
C VAL A 378 -3.06 26.45 4.29
N ARG A 379 -2.21 27.39 4.71
CA ARG A 379 -2.48 28.84 4.57
C ARG A 379 -2.56 29.30 3.12
N ASP A 380 -1.69 28.79 2.27
CA ASP A 380 -1.47 29.33 0.93
C ASP A 380 -2.32 28.63 -0.15
N ARG A 381 -2.66 27.34 0.04
CA ARG A 381 -3.25 26.49 -1.01
C ARG A 381 -4.60 25.87 -0.66
N ILE A 382 -5.00 25.89 0.62
CA ILE A 382 -6.29 25.37 1.06
C ILE A 382 -7.27 26.53 1.20
N PRO A 383 -8.57 26.38 0.86
CA PRO A 383 -9.54 27.46 1.00
C PRO A 383 -9.60 28.03 2.43
N SER A 384 -9.06 29.24 2.60
CA SER A 384 -8.96 29.95 3.88
C SER A 384 -10.32 30.27 4.51
N LYS A 385 -11.39 30.26 3.71
CA LYS A 385 -12.77 30.41 4.20
C LYS A 385 -13.24 29.23 5.05
N ARG A 386 -12.65 28.05 4.87
CA ARG A 386 -13.02 26.84 5.59
C ARG A 386 -11.98 26.45 6.63
N TYR A 387 -10.72 26.38 6.25
CA TYR A 387 -9.68 25.90 7.15
C TYR A 387 -8.79 27.04 7.65
N ARG A 388 -8.58 27.07 8.96
CA ARG A 388 -7.58 27.92 9.63
C ARG A 388 -6.54 27.03 10.28
N VAL A 389 -5.29 27.46 10.30
CA VAL A 389 -4.20 26.70 10.93
C VAL A 389 -3.51 27.55 11.96
N PHE A 390 -3.22 26.95 13.11
CA PHE A 390 -2.57 27.56 14.25
C PHE A 390 -1.35 26.72 14.67
N PRO A 391 -0.38 27.33 15.37
CA PRO A 391 0.71 26.57 15.98
C PRO A 391 0.18 25.54 16.98
N GLY A 392 0.91 24.43 17.06
CA GLY A 392 0.65 23.32 17.94
C GLY A 392 0.73 23.59 19.45
N ILE A 393 0.42 22.56 20.22
CA ILE A 393 0.58 22.52 21.68
C ILE A 393 1.36 21.27 22.09
N ASN A 394 2.23 21.41 23.07
CA ASN A 394 3.00 20.29 23.61
C ASN A 394 3.22 20.43 25.12
N ASP A 395 3.51 19.30 25.75
CA ASP A 395 3.98 19.22 27.13
C ASP A 395 4.83 17.96 27.30
N LYS A 396 6.13 18.17 27.51
CA LYS A 396 7.10 17.07 27.70
C LYS A 396 6.82 16.25 28.96
N SER A 397 6.34 16.89 30.03
CA SER A 397 6.06 16.22 31.30
C SER A 397 4.82 15.33 31.19
N ALA A 398 3.79 15.84 30.51
CA ALA A 398 2.55 15.14 30.24
C ALA A 398 2.59 14.26 28.97
N LYS A 399 3.77 14.19 28.32
CA LYS A 399 4.09 13.33 27.16
C LYS A 399 3.10 13.44 26.00
N TYR A 400 2.65 14.66 25.70
CA TYR A 400 1.81 14.90 24.53
C TYR A 400 2.41 15.98 23.64
N ASP A 401 2.09 15.88 22.36
CA ASP A 401 2.52 16.79 21.32
C ASP A 401 1.51 16.77 20.17
N ALA A 402 1.27 17.94 19.61
CA ALA A 402 0.52 18.14 18.38
C ALA A 402 1.19 19.29 17.65
N ASP A 403 1.87 18.99 16.55
CA ASP A 403 2.67 19.93 15.75
C ASP A 403 1.84 21.14 15.28
N VAL A 404 0.60 20.91 14.85
CA VAL A 404 -0.32 21.96 14.35
C VAL A 404 -1.76 21.73 14.82
N ILE A 405 -2.53 22.81 14.88
CA ILE A 405 -3.99 22.77 15.08
C ILE A 405 -4.65 23.28 13.80
N ILE A 406 -5.48 22.45 13.17
CA ILE A 406 -6.29 22.83 12.01
C ILE A 406 -7.74 22.97 12.46
N GLU A 407 -8.32 24.14 12.32
CA GLU A 407 -9.72 24.39 12.57
C GLU A 407 -10.52 24.29 11.28
N ASP A 408 -11.55 23.43 11.26
CA ASP A 408 -12.58 23.43 10.22
C ASP A 408 -13.71 24.37 10.64
N SER A 409 -13.77 25.54 10.03
CA SER A 409 -14.75 26.60 10.34
C SER A 409 -16.19 26.18 10.04
N ARG A 410 -16.41 25.14 9.22
CA ARG A 410 -17.76 24.64 8.91
C ARG A 410 -18.30 23.75 10.02
N SER A 411 -17.48 22.82 10.53
CA SER A 411 -17.87 21.88 11.59
C SER A 411 -17.48 22.37 13.00
N HIS A 412 -16.76 23.49 13.08
CA HIS A 412 -16.10 24.01 14.28
C HIS A 412 -15.10 23.04 14.93
N ALA A 413 -14.69 21.98 14.23
CA ALA A 413 -13.77 21.00 14.74
C ALA A 413 -12.36 21.59 14.89
N LEU A 414 -11.69 21.25 15.99
CA LEU A 414 -10.27 21.54 16.24
C LEU A 414 -9.48 20.25 16.06
N LEU A 415 -8.82 20.12 14.91
CA LEU A 415 -8.01 18.96 14.55
C LEU A 415 -6.59 19.16 15.09
N PHE A 416 -6.24 18.42 16.14
CA PHE A 416 -4.90 18.32 16.69
C PHE A 416 -4.11 17.32 15.86
N CYS A 417 -3.08 17.80 15.18
CA CYS A 417 -2.34 17.03 14.20
C CYS A 417 -0.92 16.75 14.69
N GLN A 418 -0.52 15.48 14.64
CA GLN A 418 0.88 15.09 14.68
C GLN A 418 1.32 14.72 13.27
N ILE A 419 2.48 15.21 12.84
CA ILE A 419 2.98 15.06 11.47
C ILE A 419 4.21 14.16 11.52
N LYS A 420 4.26 13.16 10.63
CA LYS A 420 5.41 12.25 10.52
C LYS A 420 5.78 12.01 9.07
N HIS A 421 6.99 12.41 8.68
CA HIS A 421 7.50 12.16 7.33
C HIS A 421 8.43 10.94 7.28
N ARG A 422 8.01 9.91 6.55
CA ARG A 422 8.76 8.67 6.33
C ARG A 422 9.62 8.77 5.06
N THR A 423 10.86 8.28 5.12
CA THR A 423 11.79 8.27 3.97
C THR A 423 11.82 6.94 3.24
N ALA A 424 11.32 5.87 3.85
CA ALA A 424 11.31 4.53 3.29
C ALA A 424 10.01 4.26 2.53
N THR A 425 10.11 3.47 1.46
CA THR A 425 8.94 2.88 0.79
C THR A 425 8.46 1.67 1.55
N LEU A 426 7.16 1.43 1.51
CA LEU A 426 6.58 0.14 1.85
C LEU A 426 6.12 -0.54 0.57
N LEU A 427 6.35 -1.85 0.49
CA LEU A 427 5.66 -2.67 -0.49
C LEU A 427 4.19 -2.79 -0.08
N PRO A 428 3.25 -2.90 -1.03
CA PRO A 428 1.82 -3.01 -0.76
C PRO A 428 1.42 -4.43 -0.29
N HIS A 429 2.25 -5.04 0.56
CA HIS A 429 1.99 -6.35 1.13
C HIS A 429 1.44 -6.21 2.54
N LEU A 430 0.42 -7.01 2.89
CA LEU A 430 -0.17 -7.02 4.23
C LEU A 430 0.88 -7.15 5.35
N ARG A 431 1.97 -7.90 5.11
CA ARG A 431 3.09 -8.05 6.05
C ARG A 431 3.80 -6.74 6.36
N ASP A 432 4.01 -5.91 5.35
CA ASP A 432 4.71 -4.64 5.45
C ASP A 432 3.79 -3.58 6.07
N GLU A 433 2.50 -3.62 5.75
CA GLU A 433 1.47 -2.78 6.36
C GLU A 433 1.32 -3.06 7.86
N LEU A 434 1.19 -4.33 8.24
CA LEU A 434 1.09 -4.72 9.64
C LEU A 434 2.37 -4.40 10.42
N LYS A 435 3.53 -4.59 9.80
CA LYS A 435 4.83 -4.24 10.40
C LYS A 435 4.94 -2.73 10.62
N GLU A 436 4.57 -1.92 9.62
CA GLU A 436 4.62 -0.46 9.78
C GLU A 436 3.60 0.01 10.82
N TYR A 437 2.35 -0.48 10.76
CA TYR A 437 1.31 -0.13 11.72
C TYR A 437 1.68 -0.50 13.16
N SER A 438 2.21 -1.72 13.37
CA SER A 438 2.41 -2.28 14.72
C SER A 438 3.80 -2.09 15.30
N SER A 439 4.80 -1.69 14.50
CA SER A 439 6.20 -1.67 14.95
C SER A 439 7.00 -0.44 14.53
N ASN A 440 6.43 0.48 13.75
CA ASN A 440 7.16 1.69 13.40
C ASN A 440 7.20 2.68 14.59
N GLY A 441 8.39 2.85 15.18
CA GLY A 441 8.57 3.69 16.37
C GLY A 441 8.16 5.16 16.18
N GLN A 442 8.30 5.74 14.97
CA GLN A 442 7.91 7.13 14.73
C GLN A 442 6.39 7.29 14.67
N ILE A 443 5.70 6.35 14.01
CA ILE A 443 4.24 6.31 13.94
C ILE A 443 3.65 6.02 15.31
N LEU A 444 4.13 4.97 16.00
CA LEU A 444 3.66 4.61 17.33
C LEU A 444 3.87 5.73 18.34
N HIS A 445 5.01 6.43 18.29
CA HIS A 445 5.25 7.58 19.16
C HIS A 445 4.28 8.74 18.88
N GLY A 446 4.04 9.06 17.61
CA GLY A 446 3.07 10.10 17.25
C GLY A 446 1.64 9.75 17.67
N LEU A 447 1.25 8.47 17.54
CA LEU A 447 -0.03 7.97 18.04
C LEU A 447 -0.12 8.08 19.57
N GLU A 448 0.94 7.70 20.30
CA GLU A 448 0.99 7.81 21.76
C GLU A 448 0.84 9.28 22.22
N GLN A 449 1.54 10.21 21.57
CA GLN A 449 1.46 11.64 21.88
C GLN A 449 0.02 12.18 21.71
N LEU A 450 -0.66 11.82 20.62
CA LEU A 450 -2.05 12.23 20.38
C LEU A 450 -3.05 11.57 21.34
N ARG A 451 -2.84 10.29 21.68
CA ARG A 451 -3.66 9.60 22.69
C ARG A 451 -3.51 10.23 24.07
N ASN A 452 -2.28 10.57 24.46
CA ASN A 452 -2.02 11.28 25.71
C ASN A 452 -2.68 12.66 25.73
N LEU A 453 -2.64 13.40 24.61
CA LEU A 453 -3.34 14.69 24.49
C LEU A 453 -4.86 14.50 24.63
N ARG A 454 -5.43 13.51 23.94
CA ARG A 454 -6.87 13.24 24.03
C ARG A 454 -7.30 12.94 25.46
N ASN A 455 -6.58 12.08 26.15
CA ASN A 455 -6.91 11.68 27.52
C ASN A 455 -6.86 12.88 28.49
N GLN A 456 -6.15 13.95 28.12
CA GLN A 456 -5.96 15.17 28.90
C GLN A 456 -6.70 16.37 28.32
N ILE A 457 -7.55 16.21 27.29
CA ILE A 457 -8.13 17.33 26.54
C ILE A 457 -8.98 18.28 27.42
N ARG A 458 -9.48 17.77 28.54
CA ARG A 458 -10.30 18.50 29.53
C ARG A 458 -9.46 19.17 30.63
N GLU A 459 -8.15 18.93 30.68
CA GLU A 459 -7.29 19.47 31.71
C GLU A 459 -7.08 20.98 31.55
N PRO A 460 -7.07 21.76 32.66
CA PRO A 460 -6.92 23.21 32.60
C PRO A 460 -5.66 23.68 31.85
N GLY A 461 -4.55 22.94 31.97
CA GLY A 461 -3.31 23.26 31.29
C GLY A 461 -3.40 23.10 29.77
N VAL A 462 -4.16 22.12 29.28
CA VAL A 462 -4.42 21.96 27.83
C VAL A 462 -5.31 23.09 27.34
N LEU A 463 -6.42 23.36 28.04
CA LEU A 463 -7.36 24.43 27.68
C LEU A 463 -6.68 25.79 27.57
N GLU A 464 -5.85 26.16 28.55
CA GLU A 464 -5.15 27.44 28.55
C GLU A 464 -4.18 27.56 27.37
N ARG A 465 -3.43 26.49 27.08
CA ARG A 465 -2.54 26.46 25.90
C ARG A 465 -3.32 26.58 24.59
N VAL A 466 -4.45 25.89 24.45
CA VAL A 466 -5.30 26.02 23.25
C VAL A 466 -5.82 27.44 23.11
N ARG A 467 -6.39 28.03 24.17
CA ARG A 467 -6.88 29.43 24.18
C ARG A 467 -5.80 30.41 23.74
N GLN A 468 -4.57 30.23 24.21
CA GLN A 468 -3.42 31.06 23.83
C GLN A 468 -3.07 30.92 22.35
N ARG A 469 -3.14 29.71 21.78
CA ARG A 469 -2.81 29.46 20.36
C ARG A 469 -3.87 29.96 19.39
N ILE A 470 -5.15 29.71 19.69
CA ILE A 470 -6.25 30.03 18.77
C ILE A 470 -6.89 31.39 19.05
N GLY A 471 -6.60 32.01 20.20
CA GLY A 471 -7.11 33.32 20.60
C GLY A 471 -8.57 33.33 21.11
N GLU A 472 -9.18 32.17 21.33
CA GLU A 472 -10.60 32.04 21.67
C GLU A 472 -10.82 31.97 23.20
N ARG A 473 -10.94 33.14 23.86
CA ARG A 473 -11.06 33.21 25.33
C ARG A 473 -12.32 32.56 25.91
N GLN A 474 -13.38 32.42 25.12
CA GLN A 474 -14.67 31.86 25.56
C GLN A 474 -14.72 30.33 25.50
N LEU A 475 -13.76 29.69 24.84
CA LEU A 475 -13.68 28.23 24.76
C LEU A 475 -13.57 27.64 26.18
N ASP A 476 -14.45 26.75 26.60
CA ASP A 476 -14.32 26.01 27.86
C ASP A 476 -13.87 24.55 27.62
N SER A 477 -13.66 23.79 28.70
CA SER A 477 -13.17 22.41 28.62
C SER A 477 -14.16 21.44 27.97
N GLU A 478 -15.47 21.68 28.09
CA GLU A 478 -16.50 20.85 27.47
C GLU A 478 -16.59 21.14 25.98
N MET A 479 -16.63 22.43 25.59
CA MET A 479 -16.57 22.87 24.20
C MET A 479 -15.32 22.33 23.50
N LEU A 480 -14.16 22.40 24.16
CA LEU A 480 -12.91 21.88 23.63
C LEU A 480 -13.00 20.37 23.40
N ALA A 481 -13.47 19.61 24.39
CA ALA A 481 -13.61 18.16 24.26
C ALA A 481 -14.55 17.73 23.13
N GLN A 482 -15.64 18.48 22.88
CA GLN A 482 -16.60 18.20 21.80
C GLN A 482 -16.06 18.56 20.41
N ARG A 483 -15.28 19.63 20.32
CA ARG A 483 -14.67 20.11 19.07
C ARG A 483 -13.41 19.33 18.69
N ALA A 484 -12.71 18.74 19.65
CA ALA A 484 -11.44 18.09 19.43
C ALA A 484 -11.53 16.90 18.45
N GLY A 485 -10.55 16.81 17.56
CA GLY A 485 -10.25 15.67 16.72
C GLY A 485 -8.75 15.43 16.70
N PHE A 486 -8.33 14.19 16.50
CA PHE A 486 -6.92 13.81 16.60
C PHE A 486 -6.49 13.12 15.30
N LEU A 487 -5.53 13.72 14.61
CA LEU A 487 -5.07 13.27 13.30
C LEU A 487 -3.57 13.00 13.32
N LEU A 488 -3.16 11.84 12.83
CA LEU A 488 -1.78 11.60 12.43
C LEU A 488 -1.68 11.82 10.92
N ILE A 489 -0.90 12.82 10.52
CA ILE A 489 -0.61 13.13 9.11
C ILE A 489 0.73 12.47 8.75
N HIS A 490 0.74 11.69 7.67
CA HIS A 490 1.95 11.01 7.21
C HIS A 490 2.07 11.00 5.68
N ASN A 491 3.14 10.42 5.14
CA ASN A 491 3.33 10.21 3.69
C ASN A 491 3.34 8.72 3.28
N ILE A 492 2.77 7.86 4.13
CA ILE A 492 2.67 6.40 3.92
C ILE A 492 1.29 6.07 3.34
N GLU A 493 1.21 5.75 2.04
CA GLU A 493 -0.08 5.47 1.36
C GLU A 493 -0.82 4.27 1.96
N ASN A 494 -0.10 3.21 2.34
CA ASN A 494 -0.74 2.00 2.87
C ASN A 494 -1.35 2.19 4.27
N LEU A 495 -1.11 3.32 4.92
CA LEU A 495 -1.73 3.68 6.19
C LEU A 495 -2.80 4.78 6.03
N ASP A 496 -3.14 5.13 4.80
CA ASP A 496 -4.20 6.10 4.53
C ASP A 496 -5.57 5.58 5.01
N PHE A 497 -6.43 6.48 5.48
CA PHE A 497 -7.71 6.16 6.12
C PHE A 497 -7.63 5.14 7.27
N CYS A 498 -6.45 4.89 7.83
CA CYS A 498 -6.31 4.03 9.00
C CYS A 498 -6.80 4.73 10.27
N THR A 499 -7.01 3.92 11.29
CA THR A 499 -7.36 4.41 12.62
C THR A 499 -6.48 3.73 13.65
N SER A 500 -6.32 4.40 14.80
CA SER A 500 -5.67 3.79 15.94
C SER A 500 -6.19 4.39 17.23
N GLU A 501 -7.00 3.61 17.96
CA GLU A 501 -7.59 3.97 19.24
C GLU A 501 -8.16 5.39 19.19
N GLY A 502 -9.05 5.73 18.26
CA GLY A 502 -9.69 7.06 18.16
C GLY A 502 -8.81 8.19 17.59
N VAL A 503 -7.64 7.87 17.02
CA VAL A 503 -6.84 8.78 16.17
C VAL A 503 -7.08 8.41 14.71
N ALA A 504 -7.39 9.40 13.86
CA ALA A 504 -7.51 9.22 12.42
C ALA A 504 -6.14 9.36 11.74
N MET A 505 -5.83 8.53 10.76
CA MET A 505 -4.56 8.57 10.03
C MET A 505 -4.84 8.90 8.56
N TYR A 506 -4.12 9.89 8.03
CA TYR A 506 -4.22 10.24 6.62
C TYR A 506 -2.85 10.42 5.99
N GLU A 507 -2.73 9.94 4.76
CA GLU A 507 -1.65 10.33 3.88
C GLU A 507 -1.84 11.79 3.45
N TRP A 508 -0.74 12.56 3.40
CA TRP A 508 -0.77 14.01 3.20
C TRP A 508 -1.40 14.42 1.87
N ASN A 509 -1.08 13.72 0.77
CA ASN A 509 -1.69 13.99 -0.52
C ASN A 509 -3.21 13.77 -0.51
N THR A 510 -3.67 12.71 0.16
CA THR A 510 -5.10 12.50 0.37
C THR A 510 -5.71 13.63 1.20
N LEU A 511 -5.16 13.90 2.40
CA LEU A 511 -5.72 14.89 3.32
C LEU A 511 -5.82 16.28 2.69
N ARG A 512 -4.76 16.76 2.04
CA ARG A 512 -4.75 18.10 1.44
C ARG A 512 -5.75 18.21 0.28
N ASN A 513 -6.00 17.14 -0.47
CA ASN A 513 -7.01 17.13 -1.52
C ASN A 513 -8.43 17.13 -0.93
N LEU A 514 -8.68 16.33 0.12
CA LEU A 514 -9.95 16.37 0.85
C LEU A 514 -10.23 17.76 1.44
N MET A 515 -9.21 18.43 1.98
CA MET A 515 -9.31 19.81 2.49
C MET A 515 -9.55 20.84 1.37
N LYS A 516 -9.01 20.64 0.17
CA LYS A 516 -9.36 21.46 -1.00
C LYS A 516 -10.80 21.23 -1.48
N GLY A 517 -11.47 20.19 -0.98
CA GLY A 517 -12.73 19.73 -1.54
C GLY A 517 -12.52 19.17 -2.95
N GLN A 518 -11.46 18.39 -3.15
CA GLN A 518 -11.10 17.82 -4.45
C GLN A 518 -10.87 16.32 -4.32
N ILE A 519 -11.31 15.58 -5.33
CA ILE A 519 -11.03 14.14 -5.48
C ILE A 519 -10.56 13.85 -6.90
N GLY A 520 -9.60 12.94 -7.04
CA GLY A 520 -9.15 12.48 -8.34
C GLY A 520 -10.17 11.52 -8.94
N GLN A 521 -10.52 11.74 -10.21
CA GLN A 521 -11.27 10.79 -11.03
C GLN A 521 -10.45 10.43 -12.26
N VAL A 522 -10.32 9.14 -12.52
CA VAL A 522 -9.64 8.63 -13.72
C VAL A 522 -10.69 8.05 -14.66
N THR A 523 -10.70 8.53 -15.90
CA THR A 523 -11.43 7.91 -17.01
C THR A 523 -10.43 7.21 -17.94
N LYS A 524 -10.92 6.47 -18.93
CA LYS A 524 -10.06 5.85 -19.96
C LYS A 524 -9.18 6.86 -20.70
N GLU A 525 -9.56 8.14 -20.72
CA GLU A 525 -8.95 9.18 -21.54
C GLU A 525 -8.14 10.19 -20.73
N LYS A 526 -8.46 10.40 -19.43
CA LYS A 526 -7.83 11.43 -18.61
C LYS A 526 -7.99 11.20 -17.12
N ALA A 527 -7.04 11.73 -16.35
CA ALA A 527 -7.20 11.99 -14.93
C ALA A 527 -7.64 13.44 -14.70
N THR A 528 -8.68 13.65 -13.90
CA THR A 528 -9.21 14.98 -13.58
C THR A 528 -9.51 15.10 -12.09
N ALA A 529 -9.22 16.26 -11.50
CA ALA A 529 -9.72 16.60 -10.17
C ALA A 529 -11.17 17.08 -10.26
N VAL A 530 -12.05 16.50 -9.46
CA VAL A 530 -13.47 16.87 -9.36
C VAL A 530 -13.70 17.59 -8.03
N SER A 531 -14.47 18.67 -8.06
CA SER A 531 -14.83 19.40 -6.85
C SER A 531 -15.91 18.65 -6.06
N ILE A 532 -15.66 18.50 -4.77
CA ILE A 532 -16.59 18.05 -3.74
C ILE A 532 -16.73 19.08 -2.62
N SER A 533 -16.43 20.36 -2.91
CA SER A 533 -16.40 21.46 -1.93
C SER A 533 -17.68 21.61 -1.12
N ASP A 534 -18.83 21.24 -1.70
CA ASP A 534 -20.14 21.39 -1.07
C ASP A 534 -20.43 20.28 -0.05
N ILE A 535 -19.66 19.18 -0.12
CA ILE A 535 -19.82 18.01 0.73
C ILE A 535 -19.12 18.22 2.07
N GLU A 536 -19.84 17.86 3.13
CA GLU A 536 -19.29 17.89 4.48
C GLU A 536 -18.54 16.59 4.78
N LEU A 537 -17.25 16.73 5.10
CA LEU A 537 -16.38 15.62 5.44
C LEU A 537 -15.97 15.75 6.90
N ASN A 538 -16.30 14.75 7.72
CA ASN A 538 -15.81 14.67 9.08
C ASN A 538 -14.42 14.01 9.10
N LEU A 539 -13.38 14.82 8.90
CA LEU A 539 -11.99 14.33 8.86
C LEU A 539 -11.56 13.61 10.14
N ARG A 540 -12.29 13.76 11.26
CA ARG A 540 -12.01 13.03 12.50
C ARG A 540 -12.35 11.54 12.42
N ASN A 541 -13.13 11.11 11.42
CA ASN A 541 -13.60 9.73 11.30
C ASN A 541 -13.47 9.25 9.84
N PRO A 542 -12.38 8.53 9.50
CA PRO A 542 -12.16 8.00 8.16
C PRO A 542 -13.32 7.16 7.62
N GLY A 543 -14.02 6.41 8.47
CA GLY A 543 -15.22 5.65 8.07
C GLY A 543 -16.37 6.55 7.60
N GLN A 544 -16.59 7.70 8.24
CA GLN A 544 -17.59 8.67 7.76
C GLN A 544 -17.16 9.35 6.47
N VAL A 545 -15.86 9.66 6.32
CA VAL A 545 -15.32 10.19 5.06
C VAL A 545 -15.55 9.20 3.93
N MET A 546 -15.25 7.91 4.15
CA MET A 546 -15.54 6.83 3.20
C MET A 546 -17.03 6.80 2.83
N GLU A 547 -17.95 6.73 3.80
CA GLU A 547 -19.38 6.65 3.50
C GLU A 547 -19.88 7.83 2.66
N VAL A 548 -19.43 9.04 2.99
CA VAL A 548 -19.82 10.25 2.26
C VAL A 548 -19.26 10.24 0.83
N ILE A 549 -17.99 9.86 0.64
CA ILE A 549 -17.36 9.79 -0.68
C ILE A 549 -18.00 8.69 -1.53
N LEU A 550 -18.25 7.51 -0.95
CA LEU A 550 -18.96 6.42 -1.64
C LEU A 550 -20.37 6.84 -2.04
N GLY A 551 -21.09 7.52 -1.15
CA GLY A 551 -22.40 8.11 -1.42
C GLY A 551 -22.37 9.10 -2.59
N TRP A 552 -21.34 9.95 -2.65
CA TRP A 552 -21.14 10.86 -3.77
C TRP A 552 -20.86 10.13 -5.09
N PHE A 553 -19.97 9.13 -5.09
CA PHE A 553 -19.66 8.33 -6.29
C PHE A 553 -20.90 7.66 -6.87
N ASN A 554 -21.78 7.16 -6.00
CA ASN A 554 -23.02 6.50 -6.40
C ASN A 554 -24.02 7.44 -7.11
N GLN A 555 -23.85 8.75 -6.97
CA GLN A 555 -24.70 9.77 -7.62
C GLN A 555 -24.10 10.28 -8.94
N GLN A 556 -22.85 9.92 -9.26
CA GLN A 556 -22.20 10.37 -10.49
C GLN A 556 -22.60 9.54 -11.69
N ALA A 557 -22.48 10.11 -12.90
CA ALA A 557 -22.70 9.38 -14.16
C ALA A 557 -21.75 8.17 -14.33
N TYR A 558 -20.61 8.17 -13.63
CA TYR A 558 -19.65 7.06 -13.60
C TYR A 558 -20.03 5.94 -12.63
N ALA A 559 -21.11 6.08 -11.85
CA ALA A 559 -21.53 5.09 -10.87
C ALA A 559 -21.76 3.70 -11.48
N ASP A 560 -22.17 3.64 -12.75
CA ASP A 560 -22.47 2.41 -13.47
C ASP A 560 -21.25 1.78 -14.17
N HIS A 561 -20.06 2.38 -14.04
CA HIS A 561 -18.84 1.78 -14.56
C HIS A 561 -18.42 0.56 -13.71
N PRO A 562 -17.95 -0.57 -14.30
CA PRO A 562 -17.58 -1.78 -13.56
C PRO A 562 -16.47 -1.59 -12.51
N THR A 563 -15.63 -0.58 -12.68
CA THR A 563 -14.56 -0.23 -11.72
C THR A 563 -14.98 0.82 -10.68
N SER A 564 -16.28 1.17 -10.63
CA SER A 564 -16.79 2.07 -9.61
C SER A 564 -16.92 1.33 -8.26
N PRO A 565 -16.87 2.07 -7.14
CA PRO A 565 -17.07 1.48 -5.82
C PRO A 565 -18.41 0.74 -5.67
N ARG A 566 -19.43 1.20 -6.40
CA ARG A 566 -20.79 0.63 -6.42
C ARG A 566 -20.82 -0.81 -6.91
N HIS A 567 -19.92 -1.19 -7.81
CA HIS A 567 -19.83 -2.54 -8.38
C HIS A 567 -18.76 -3.37 -7.67
N GLN A 568 -17.60 -2.77 -7.41
CA GLN A 568 -16.46 -3.49 -6.85
C GLN A 568 -16.70 -4.02 -5.43
N TRP A 569 -17.31 -3.22 -4.55
CA TRP A 569 -17.54 -3.66 -3.17
C TRP A 569 -18.55 -4.82 -3.08
N PRO A 570 -19.75 -4.76 -3.70
CA PRO A 570 -20.66 -5.90 -3.72
C PRO A 570 -20.06 -7.14 -4.38
N LEU A 571 -19.32 -6.97 -5.48
CA LEU A 571 -18.63 -8.08 -6.13
C LEU A 571 -17.61 -8.73 -5.19
N LEU A 572 -16.80 -7.93 -4.48
CA LEU A 572 -15.86 -8.44 -3.48
C LEU A 572 -16.60 -9.26 -2.42
N LEU A 573 -17.74 -8.75 -1.91
CA LEU A 573 -18.55 -9.44 -0.91
C LEU A 573 -19.15 -10.77 -1.39
N SER A 574 -19.46 -10.91 -2.67
CA SER A 574 -19.93 -12.18 -3.25
C SER A 574 -18.81 -13.09 -3.76
N SER A 575 -17.56 -12.61 -3.73
CA SER A 575 -16.42 -13.33 -4.30
C SER A 575 -15.71 -14.21 -3.27
N SER A 576 -15.21 -15.35 -3.75
CA SER A 576 -14.31 -16.24 -3.04
C SER A 576 -13.14 -16.64 -3.93
N LEU A 577 -11.96 -16.75 -3.34
CA LEU A 577 -10.80 -17.32 -3.98
C LEU A 577 -10.87 -18.84 -3.88
N VAL A 578 -10.80 -19.51 -5.02
CA VAL A 578 -10.84 -20.96 -5.13
C VAL A 578 -9.46 -21.45 -5.53
N PHE A 579 -8.97 -22.45 -4.83
CA PHE A 579 -7.72 -23.13 -5.13
C PHE A 579 -7.97 -24.61 -5.34
N ARG A 580 -7.32 -25.14 -6.37
CA ARG A 580 -7.20 -26.56 -6.64
C ARG A 580 -5.74 -26.94 -6.74
N VAL A 581 -5.28 -27.71 -5.77
CA VAL A 581 -3.89 -28.16 -5.68
C VAL A 581 -3.82 -29.62 -6.09
N TRP A 582 -3.15 -29.90 -7.21
CA TRP A 582 -2.91 -31.25 -7.67
C TRP A 582 -1.66 -31.81 -7.03
N ARG A 583 -1.79 -33.01 -6.46
CA ARG A 583 -0.68 -33.71 -5.81
C ARG A 583 -0.31 -34.97 -6.57
N ARG A 584 0.98 -35.30 -6.52
CA ARG A 584 1.54 -36.50 -7.11
C ARG A 584 2.52 -37.19 -6.19
N LEU A 585 2.61 -38.50 -6.32
CA LEU A 585 3.62 -39.35 -5.71
C LEU A 585 4.88 -39.30 -6.57
N TRP A 586 5.99 -39.04 -5.92
CA TRP A 586 7.33 -39.03 -6.48
C TRP A 586 8.15 -40.16 -5.87
N VAL A 587 8.89 -40.87 -6.72
CA VAL A 587 9.81 -41.96 -6.35
C VAL A 587 11.17 -41.63 -6.94
N ASN A 588 12.21 -41.47 -6.12
CA ASN A 588 13.55 -41.04 -6.57
C ASN A 588 13.54 -39.77 -7.45
N GLY A 589 12.71 -38.78 -7.11
CA GLY A 589 12.58 -37.56 -7.90
C GLY A 589 11.86 -37.74 -9.25
N ILE A 590 11.33 -38.93 -9.53
CA ILE A 590 10.52 -39.21 -10.73
C ILE A 590 9.05 -39.21 -10.33
N ASN A 591 8.25 -38.48 -11.10
CA ASN A 591 6.80 -38.46 -10.96
C ASN A 591 6.20 -39.83 -11.34
N PHE A 592 5.51 -40.47 -10.40
CA PHE A 592 5.02 -41.84 -10.53
C PHE A 592 3.50 -41.93 -10.70
N ALA A 593 2.71 -41.26 -9.86
CA ALA A 593 1.25 -41.39 -9.88
C ALA A 593 0.51 -40.16 -9.30
N PRO A 594 -0.75 -39.91 -9.69
CA PRO A 594 -1.63 -38.97 -8.98
C PRO A 594 -1.82 -39.36 -7.51
N ALA A 595 -1.74 -38.39 -6.61
CA ALA A 595 -1.92 -38.57 -5.16
C ALA A 595 -3.12 -37.76 -4.61
N GLY A 596 -4.10 -37.51 -5.47
CA GLY A 596 -5.32 -36.77 -5.16
C GLY A 596 -5.22 -35.26 -5.34
N LYS A 597 -6.29 -34.56 -4.95
CA LYS A 597 -6.41 -33.10 -5.01
C LYS A 597 -6.63 -32.55 -3.60
N LEU A 598 -6.29 -31.29 -3.39
CA LEU A 598 -6.75 -30.49 -2.26
C LEU A 598 -7.49 -29.28 -2.84
N ASP A 599 -8.77 -29.17 -2.51
CA ASP A 599 -9.60 -28.05 -2.91
C ASP A 599 -9.90 -27.22 -1.66
N PHE A 600 -9.73 -25.91 -1.76
CA PHE A 600 -10.15 -24.99 -0.71
C PHE A 600 -10.69 -23.70 -1.33
N CYS A 601 -11.69 -23.14 -0.66
CA CYS A 601 -12.39 -21.94 -1.07
C CYS A 601 -12.43 -20.98 0.12
N PHE A 602 -12.17 -19.71 -0.14
CA PHE A 602 -12.07 -18.72 0.91
C PHE A 602 -12.63 -17.36 0.48
N PRO A 603 -13.40 -16.66 1.33
CA PRO A 603 -13.83 -15.29 1.02
C PRO A 603 -12.64 -14.38 0.68
N LEU A 604 -12.76 -13.58 -0.38
CA LEU A 604 -11.80 -12.50 -0.65
C LEU A 604 -11.86 -11.41 0.43
N ILE A 605 -10.70 -10.96 0.90
CA ILE A 605 -10.50 -9.93 1.93
C ILE A 605 -9.62 -8.82 1.35
#